data_AF-A0A8B8N8S1-F1
#
_entry.id   AF-A0A8B8N8S1-F1
#
_cell.length_a   1.000
_cell.length_b   1.000
_cell.length_c   1.000
_cell.angle_alpha   90.00
_cell.angle_beta   90.00
_cell.angle_gamma   90.00
#
_symmetry.space_group_name_H-M   'P 1'
#
loop_
_entity.id
_entity.type
_entity.pdbx_description
1 polymer ?
#
loop_
_entity_poly.entity_id
_entity_poly.type
_entity_poly.pdbx_seq_one_letter_code
_entity_poly.pdbx_strand_id
1 'polypeptide(L)'
;MVDSPREVIGTVLKYMGASYNTNDIDSKVVGGKNAVRQNLASLVKQVRLFDSTHYLKAFGVEDVWVAVGWSSDVLPVAKKMRNVAVIVPKSGASLWADLWAVPAASKIGTNQIGGRIRGPSPLIHQWIEFCLQSGRALPFQQGVLPGAVPLAINSPVIETPKEFANVNRPKLDTNLVAGVPPPHILNRCEFLEPLPEAMVSDYEWLIRSMQTSGPGFIERLQHKMSMVIRVLQLKLHAKISRNNAES
;
A
#
# COMPACT_ATOMS: atom_id res chain seq x y z
N MET A 1 8.00 7.33 -8.51
CA MET A 1 7.87 6.46 -7.31
C MET A 1 6.61 6.88 -6.56
N VAL A 2 5.92 5.94 -5.90
CA VAL A 2 4.74 6.27 -5.09
C VAL A 2 5.09 7.28 -3.99
N ASP A 3 4.29 8.34 -3.87
CA ASP A 3 4.45 9.35 -2.82
C ASP A 3 3.82 8.89 -1.50
N SER A 4 4.51 7.98 -0.82
CA SER A 4 4.17 7.47 0.52
C SER A 4 5.43 7.38 1.38
N PRO A 5 5.55 8.12 2.50
CA PRO A 5 6.71 8.07 3.38
C PRO A 5 7.04 6.65 3.88
N ARG A 6 6.00 5.87 4.19
CA ARG A 6 6.16 4.46 4.63
C ARG A 6 6.78 3.60 3.54
N GLU A 7 6.38 3.80 2.29
CA GLU A 7 6.95 3.05 1.16
C GLU A 7 8.36 3.50 0.81
N VAL A 8 8.61 4.80 0.80
CA VAL A 8 9.92 5.35 0.44
C VAL A 8 11.00 4.95 1.44
N ILE A 9 10.76 5.20 2.74
CA ILE A 9 11.70 4.83 3.79
C ILE A 9 11.78 3.31 3.90
N GLY A 10 10.65 2.61 3.83
CA GLY A 10 10.61 1.16 3.93
C GLY A 10 11.33 0.44 2.79
N THR A 11 11.32 0.99 1.56
CA THR A 11 12.11 0.48 0.44
C THR A 11 13.61 0.55 0.76
N VAL A 12 14.06 1.67 1.36
CA VAL A 12 15.45 1.82 1.81
C VAL A 12 15.78 0.85 2.93
N LEU A 13 14.87 0.66 3.91
CA LEU A 13 15.05 -0.32 4.98
C LEU A 13 15.20 -1.73 4.41
N LYS A 14 14.35 -2.14 3.47
CA LYS A 14 14.45 -3.45 2.81
C LYS A 14 15.73 -3.63 2.01
N TYR A 15 16.17 -2.57 1.32
CA TYR A 15 17.47 -2.57 0.65
C TYR A 15 18.62 -2.80 1.64
N MET A 16 18.53 -2.21 2.83
CA MET A 16 19.49 -2.39 3.93
C MET A 16 19.30 -3.69 4.72
N GLY A 17 18.37 -4.57 4.31
CA GLY A 17 18.10 -5.84 4.99
C GLY A 17 17.24 -5.74 6.26
N ALA A 18 16.65 -4.58 6.52
CA ALA A 18 15.75 -4.34 7.65
C ALA A 18 14.26 -4.50 7.26
N SER A 19 13.40 -4.61 8.28
CA SER A 19 11.93 -4.70 8.10
C SER A 19 11.28 -3.34 7.84
N TYR A 20 10.14 -3.33 7.14
CA TYR A 20 9.25 -2.15 7.05
C TYR A 20 8.69 -1.74 8.41
N ASN A 21 8.57 -2.70 9.34
CA ASN A 21 7.97 -2.53 10.67
C ASN A 21 9.02 -2.40 11.78
N THR A 22 10.26 -2.04 11.43
CA THR A 22 11.28 -1.72 12.43
C THR A 22 10.77 -0.66 13.41
N ASN A 23 10.75 -1.00 14.69
CA ASN A 23 10.26 -0.15 15.78
C ASN A 23 11.36 0.71 16.44
N ASP A 24 12.62 0.54 16.03
CA ASP A 24 13.76 1.36 16.43
C ASP A 24 14.84 1.27 15.35
N ILE A 25 15.04 2.36 14.59
CA ILE A 25 16.02 2.38 13.50
C ILE A 25 17.46 2.41 14.03
N ASP A 26 17.73 3.07 15.15
CA ASP A 26 19.10 3.25 15.63
C ASP A 26 19.71 1.95 16.14
N SER A 27 18.92 1.10 16.80
CA SER A 27 19.40 -0.18 17.29
C SER A 27 19.31 -1.32 16.28
N LYS A 28 18.27 -1.35 15.42
CA LYS A 28 18.00 -2.50 14.54
C LYS A 28 18.56 -2.36 13.13
N VAL A 29 18.96 -1.16 12.71
CA VAL A 29 19.53 -0.94 11.38
C VAL A 29 21.02 -0.66 11.51
N VAL A 30 21.83 -1.33 10.69
CA VAL A 30 23.28 -1.13 10.69
C VAL A 30 23.59 0.33 10.32
N GLY A 31 24.28 1.03 11.22
CA GLY A 31 24.60 2.46 11.07
C GLY A 31 23.45 3.42 11.42
N GLY A 32 22.35 2.90 11.97
CA GLY A 32 21.23 3.65 12.51
C GLY A 32 20.58 4.62 11.52
N LYS A 33 19.96 5.68 12.03
CA LYS A 33 19.23 6.66 11.21
C LYS A 33 20.11 7.40 10.19
N ASN A 34 21.39 7.59 10.52
CA ASN A 34 22.31 8.29 9.62
C ASN A 34 22.61 7.48 8.35
N ALA A 35 22.77 6.16 8.48
CA ALA A 35 22.94 5.27 7.33
C ALA A 35 21.67 5.20 6.47
N VAL A 36 20.49 5.15 7.10
CA VAL A 36 19.20 5.24 6.39
C VAL A 36 19.11 6.54 5.61
N ARG A 37 19.45 7.68 6.23
CA ARG A 37 19.45 8.99 5.57
C ARG A 37 20.37 9.03 4.35
N GLN A 38 21.58 8.47 4.43
CA GLN A 38 22.53 8.46 3.31
C GLN A 38 22.02 7.64 2.12
N ASN A 39 21.46 6.46 2.39
CA ASN A 39 20.84 5.62 1.34
C ASN A 39 19.60 6.29 0.76
N LEU A 40 18.78 6.92 1.60
CA LEU A 40 17.61 7.69 1.17
C LEU A 40 17.99 8.87 0.27
N ALA A 41 19.03 9.62 0.63
CA ALA A 41 19.55 10.70 -0.22
C ALA A 41 20.05 10.17 -1.58
N SER A 42 20.67 8.98 -1.60
CA SER A 42 21.12 8.33 -2.83
C SER A 42 19.94 7.91 -3.71
N LEU A 43 18.87 7.38 -3.11
CA LEU A 43 17.62 7.06 -3.82
C LEU A 43 16.99 8.33 -4.41
N VAL A 44 16.84 9.39 -3.62
CA VAL A 44 16.19 10.64 -4.06
C VAL A 44 16.89 11.26 -5.27
N LYS A 45 18.22 11.22 -5.33
CA LYS A 45 18.98 11.70 -6.49
C LYS A 45 18.63 11.00 -7.80
N GLN A 46 18.14 9.76 -7.73
CA GLN A 46 17.74 8.96 -8.89
C GLN A 46 16.25 9.10 -9.22
N VAL A 47 15.44 9.61 -8.29
CA VAL A 47 13.99 9.71 -8.48
C VAL A 47 13.63 10.99 -9.21
N ARG A 48 13.01 10.84 -10.38
CA ARG A 48 12.50 11.97 -11.17
C ARG A 48 11.30 12.65 -10.51
N LEU A 49 10.35 11.88 -9.98
CA LEU A 49 9.14 12.39 -9.33
C LEU A 49 8.57 11.40 -8.30
N PHE A 50 7.93 11.97 -7.28
CA PHE A 50 7.07 11.27 -6.33
C PHE A 50 5.62 11.66 -6.62
N ASP A 51 4.79 10.66 -6.90
CA ASP A 51 3.36 10.85 -7.16
C ASP A 51 2.60 9.57 -6.78
N SER A 52 1.42 9.71 -6.19
CA SER A 52 0.54 8.59 -5.83
C SER A 52 -0.51 8.29 -6.88
N THR A 53 -0.80 9.23 -7.80
CA THR A 53 -1.97 9.15 -8.68
C THR A 53 -1.58 8.96 -10.14
N HIS A 54 -0.56 9.68 -10.63
CA HIS A 54 -0.21 9.70 -12.05
C HIS A 54 1.24 9.30 -12.33
N TYR A 55 1.89 8.61 -11.39
CA TYR A 55 3.28 8.19 -11.51
C TYR A 55 3.55 7.30 -12.73
N LEU A 56 2.54 6.56 -13.22
CA LEU A 56 2.64 5.74 -14.43
C LEU A 56 2.56 6.54 -15.73
N LYS A 57 2.13 7.82 -15.72
CA LYS A 57 2.11 8.65 -16.95
C LYS A 57 3.52 8.88 -17.48
N ALA A 58 4.44 9.26 -16.61
CA ALA A 58 5.86 9.45 -16.96
C ALA A 58 6.51 8.15 -17.46
N PHE A 59 6.10 7.00 -16.90
CA PHE A 59 6.59 5.70 -17.36
C PHE A 59 6.02 5.33 -18.74
N GLY A 60 4.73 5.59 -18.98
CA GLY A 60 4.07 5.27 -20.24
C GLY A 60 4.56 6.08 -21.44
N VAL A 61 5.10 7.28 -21.22
CA VAL A 61 5.72 8.13 -22.26
C VAL A 61 7.24 7.94 -22.37
N GLU A 62 7.81 6.96 -21.66
CA GLU A 62 9.24 6.63 -21.64
C GLU A 62 10.17 7.73 -21.05
N ASP A 63 9.62 8.71 -20.33
CA ASP A 63 10.40 9.72 -19.60
C ASP A 63 11.20 9.12 -18.42
N VAL A 64 10.78 7.95 -17.92
CA VAL A 64 11.45 7.21 -16.84
C VAL A 64 11.55 5.73 -17.17
N TRP A 65 12.66 5.10 -16.80
CA TRP A 65 12.93 3.69 -17.09
C TRP A 65 12.33 2.73 -16.05
N VAL A 66 12.12 3.22 -14.83
CA VAL A 66 11.63 2.42 -13.71
C VAL A 66 10.54 3.17 -12.97
N ALA A 67 9.42 2.49 -12.72
CA ALA A 67 8.34 2.97 -11.86
C ALA A 67 8.13 2.00 -10.69
N VAL A 68 8.02 2.56 -9.49
CA VAL A 68 7.67 1.83 -8.27
C VAL A 68 6.28 2.28 -7.84
N GLY A 69 5.35 1.33 -7.72
CA GLY A 69 3.97 1.59 -7.34
C GLY A 69 3.19 0.30 -7.06
N TRP A 70 1.88 0.44 -6.89
CA TRP A 70 1.00 -0.64 -6.46
C TRP A 70 0.77 -1.66 -7.57
N SER A 71 0.70 -2.93 -7.19
CA SER A 71 0.40 -4.02 -8.14
C SER A 71 -0.96 -3.86 -8.83
N SER A 72 -1.93 -3.23 -8.15
CA SER A 72 -3.25 -2.87 -8.71
C SER A 72 -3.15 -1.98 -9.94
N ASP A 73 -2.19 -1.05 -9.93
CA ASP A 73 -2.07 0.00 -10.94
C ASP A 73 -1.11 -0.44 -12.04
N VAL A 74 0.02 -1.04 -11.64
CA VAL A 74 1.12 -1.41 -12.54
C VAL A 74 0.72 -2.57 -13.45
N LEU A 75 0.07 -3.61 -12.92
CA LEU A 75 -0.23 -4.83 -13.71
C LEU A 75 -1.18 -4.58 -14.90
N PRO A 76 -2.29 -3.84 -14.77
CA PRO A 76 -3.16 -3.55 -15.91
C PRO A 76 -2.49 -2.71 -17.00
N VAL A 77 -1.61 -1.78 -16.60
CA VAL A 77 -0.88 -0.92 -17.54
C VAL A 77 0.21 -1.73 -18.26
N ALA A 78 1.03 -2.47 -17.51
CA ALA A 78 2.12 -3.26 -18.05
C ALA A 78 1.65 -4.34 -19.04
N LYS A 79 0.47 -4.95 -18.81
CA LYS A 79 -0.15 -5.90 -19.77
C LYS A 79 -0.44 -5.29 -21.15
N LYS A 80 -0.60 -3.97 -21.25
CA LYS A 80 -0.90 -3.26 -22.50
C LYS A 80 0.37 -2.72 -23.18
N MET A 81 1.50 -2.71 -22.48
CA MET A 81 2.77 -2.19 -22.98
C MET A 81 3.63 -3.32 -23.56
N ARG A 82 4.51 -2.97 -24.50
CA ARG A 82 5.55 -3.88 -25.01
C ARG A 82 6.85 -3.61 -24.26
N ASN A 83 7.70 -4.63 -24.12
CA ASN A 83 9.04 -4.51 -23.50
C ASN A 83 9.04 -4.02 -22.03
N VAL A 84 7.99 -4.31 -21.27
CA VAL A 84 7.91 -3.99 -19.84
C VAL A 84 7.92 -5.29 -19.03
N ALA A 85 8.67 -5.28 -17.93
CA ALA A 85 8.66 -6.34 -16.94
C ALA A 85 8.17 -5.79 -15.59
N VAL A 86 7.45 -6.62 -14.83
CA VAL A 86 6.98 -6.29 -13.47
C VAL A 86 7.61 -7.25 -12.48
N ILE A 87 8.41 -6.72 -11.56
CA ILE A 87 9.22 -7.53 -10.65
C ILE A 87 8.95 -7.11 -9.21
N VAL A 88 8.68 -8.09 -8.36
CA VAL A 88 8.77 -7.92 -6.90
C VAL A 88 10.22 -8.16 -6.45
N PRO A 89 10.87 -7.21 -5.75
CA PRO A 89 12.26 -7.33 -5.34
C PRO A 89 12.54 -8.57 -4.47
N LYS A 90 13.72 -9.18 -4.63
CA LYS A 90 14.18 -10.32 -3.80
C LYS A 90 14.35 -9.99 -2.32
N SER A 91 14.49 -8.71 -1.98
CA SER A 91 14.50 -8.20 -0.60
C SER A 91 13.13 -8.29 0.08
N GLY A 92 12.06 -8.48 -0.69
CA GLY A 92 10.68 -8.31 -0.25
C GLY A 92 10.17 -6.89 -0.51
N ALA A 93 8.84 -6.73 -0.41
CA ALA A 93 8.10 -5.49 -0.63
C ALA A 93 6.93 -5.39 0.37
N SER A 94 6.22 -4.27 0.39
CA SER A 94 5.02 -4.14 1.19
C SER A 94 3.86 -5.00 0.64
N LEU A 95 3.13 -5.64 1.55
CA LEU A 95 1.86 -6.29 1.28
C LEU A 95 0.73 -5.35 1.69
N TRP A 96 -0.34 -5.38 0.91
CA TRP A 96 -1.54 -4.60 1.16
C TRP A 96 -2.76 -5.45 0.82
N ALA A 97 -3.88 -5.13 1.47
CA ALA A 97 -5.15 -5.81 1.25
C ALA A 97 -6.27 -4.79 1.39
N ASP A 98 -7.18 -4.79 0.42
CA ASP A 98 -8.43 -4.03 0.51
C ASP A 98 -9.46 -4.86 1.26
N LEU A 99 -10.05 -4.26 2.29
CA LEU A 99 -10.98 -4.91 3.20
C LEU A 99 -12.30 -4.15 3.20
N TRP A 100 -13.41 -4.88 3.20
CA TRP A 100 -14.71 -4.30 3.53
C TRP A 100 -14.86 -4.16 5.04
N ALA A 101 -15.37 -3.01 5.46
CA ALA A 101 -15.66 -2.74 6.86
C ALA A 101 -17.08 -2.19 6.98
N VAL A 102 -17.78 -2.58 8.05
CA VAL A 102 -19.08 -2.01 8.43
C VAL A 102 -18.82 -0.91 9.46
N PRO A 103 -19.03 0.38 9.12
CA PRO A 103 -18.81 1.46 10.08
C PRO A 103 -19.78 1.36 11.26
N ALA A 104 -19.28 1.55 12.49
CA ALA A 104 -20.13 1.65 13.66
C ALA A 104 -20.95 2.96 13.61
N ALA A 105 -22.29 2.85 13.66
CA ALA A 105 -23.21 3.98 13.62
C ALA A 105 -23.25 4.83 14.92
N SER A 106 -22.34 4.59 15.87
CA SER A 106 -22.37 5.10 17.25
C SER A 106 -22.00 6.59 17.42
N LYS A 107 -21.81 7.35 16.33
CA LYS A 107 -21.37 8.77 16.39
C LYS A 107 -22.36 9.81 15.84
N ILE A 108 -23.56 9.42 15.38
CA ILE A 108 -24.58 10.39 14.94
C ILE A 108 -25.49 10.72 16.13
N GLY A 109 -25.12 11.77 16.87
CA GLY A 109 -25.78 12.26 18.10
C GLY A 109 -27.12 12.96 17.90
N THR A 110 -27.95 12.55 16.92
CA THR A 110 -29.27 13.13 16.69
C THR A 110 -30.33 12.03 16.58
N ASN A 111 -31.23 11.94 17.57
CA ASN A 111 -32.26 10.90 17.67
C ASN A 111 -33.47 11.12 16.75
N GLN A 112 -33.48 12.14 15.90
CA GLN A 112 -34.61 12.43 15.02
C GLN A 112 -34.14 12.75 13.61
N ILE A 113 -33.95 11.71 12.80
CA ILE A 113 -34.01 11.82 11.34
C ILE A 113 -34.88 10.65 10.85
N GLY A 114 -36.17 10.92 10.65
CA GLY A 114 -37.06 10.19 9.74
C GLY A 114 -37.15 8.65 9.88
N GLY A 115 -37.50 8.13 11.07
CA GLY A 115 -38.13 6.80 11.22
C GLY A 115 -37.34 5.55 10.79
N ARG A 116 -36.07 5.67 10.40
CA ARG A 116 -35.23 4.53 10.01
C ARG A 116 -34.40 4.03 11.20
N ILE A 117 -34.36 2.70 11.34
CA ILE A 117 -33.55 1.98 12.32
C ILE A 117 -32.09 2.43 12.18
N ARG A 118 -31.45 2.82 13.29
CA ARG A 118 -30.01 3.07 13.33
C ARG A 118 -29.28 1.73 13.18
N GLY A 119 -28.53 1.55 12.10
CA GLY A 119 -27.69 0.38 11.91
C GLY A 119 -27.24 0.18 10.47
N PRO A 120 -26.30 -0.75 10.24
CA PRO A 120 -25.99 -1.22 8.90
C PRO A 120 -27.26 -1.70 8.18
N SER A 121 -27.33 -1.46 6.87
CA SER A 121 -28.40 -2.02 6.02
C SER A 121 -28.54 -3.53 6.27
N PRO A 122 -29.76 -4.06 6.40
CA PRO A 122 -29.98 -5.50 6.58
C PRO A 122 -29.42 -6.33 5.41
N LEU A 123 -29.21 -5.70 4.24
CA LEU A 123 -28.66 -6.34 3.04
C LEU A 123 -27.13 -6.45 3.05
N ILE A 124 -26.43 -5.87 4.04
CA ILE A 124 -24.95 -5.91 4.07
C ILE A 124 -24.43 -7.34 4.15
N HIS A 125 -25.04 -8.19 4.98
CA HIS A 125 -24.62 -9.60 5.08
C HIS A 125 -24.84 -10.34 3.76
N GLN A 126 -26.00 -10.15 3.12
CA GLN A 126 -26.29 -10.75 1.81
C GLN A 126 -25.31 -10.29 0.73
N TRP A 127 -24.91 -9.01 0.75
CA TRP A 127 -23.92 -8.48 -0.17
C TRP A 127 -22.53 -9.07 0.07
N ILE A 128 -22.10 -9.19 1.32
CA ILE A 128 -20.82 -9.83 1.68
C ILE A 128 -20.84 -11.31 1.25
N GLU A 129 -21.90 -12.05 1.56
CA GLU A 129 -22.05 -13.46 1.16
C GLU A 129 -21.98 -13.63 -0.36
N PHE A 130 -22.71 -12.79 -1.10
CA PHE A 130 -22.68 -12.77 -2.56
C PHE A 130 -21.26 -12.55 -3.10
N CYS A 131 -20.51 -11.63 -2.50
CA CYS A 131 -19.16 -11.32 -2.90
C CYS A 131 -18.14 -12.42 -2.54
N LEU A 132 -18.40 -13.21 -1.49
CA LEU A 132 -17.55 -14.32 -1.05
C LEU A 132 -17.80 -15.63 -1.82
N GLN A 133 -18.77 -15.66 -2.74
CA GLN A 133 -19.01 -16.82 -3.61
C GLN A 133 -17.75 -17.18 -4.42
N SER A 134 -17.43 -18.47 -4.53
CA SER A 134 -16.23 -18.96 -5.24
C SER A 134 -16.13 -18.49 -6.70
N GLY A 135 -17.26 -18.35 -7.39
CA GLY A 135 -17.33 -17.82 -8.75
C GLY A 135 -16.80 -16.38 -8.89
N ARG A 136 -16.77 -15.60 -7.80
CA ARG A 136 -16.23 -14.23 -7.78
C ARG A 136 -14.70 -14.19 -7.73
N ALA A 137 -14.04 -15.32 -7.47
CA ALA A 137 -12.59 -15.44 -7.57
C ALA A 137 -12.10 -15.59 -9.03
N LEU A 138 -12.96 -16.02 -9.95
CA LEU A 138 -12.60 -16.32 -11.34
C LEU A 138 -11.95 -15.13 -12.07
N PRO A 139 -12.44 -13.88 -11.97
CA PRO A 139 -11.81 -12.75 -12.65
C PRO A 139 -10.36 -12.49 -12.19
N PHE A 140 -10.03 -12.80 -10.93
CA PHE A 140 -8.66 -12.71 -10.41
C PHE A 140 -7.79 -13.84 -10.96
N GLN A 141 -8.28 -15.08 -10.96
CA GLN A 141 -7.58 -16.24 -11.50
C GLN A 141 -7.34 -16.12 -13.02
N GLN A 142 -8.30 -15.56 -13.73
CA GLN A 142 -8.20 -15.28 -15.16
C GLN A 142 -7.31 -14.06 -15.46
N GLY A 143 -6.90 -13.29 -14.45
CA GLY A 143 -6.09 -12.10 -14.59
C GLY A 143 -6.81 -10.94 -15.29
N VAL A 144 -8.15 -10.93 -15.25
CA VAL A 144 -8.98 -9.81 -15.72
C VAL A 144 -8.92 -8.67 -14.71
N LEU A 145 -9.05 -9.01 -13.42
CA LEU A 145 -8.83 -8.07 -12.32
C LEU A 145 -7.39 -8.18 -11.81
N PRO A 146 -6.73 -7.06 -11.48
CA PRO A 146 -5.44 -7.10 -10.80
C PRO A 146 -5.62 -7.50 -9.34
N GLY A 147 -4.55 -8.05 -8.75
CA GLY A 147 -4.54 -8.53 -7.37
C GLY A 147 -4.70 -10.04 -7.26
N ALA A 148 -4.86 -10.51 -6.03
CA ALA A 148 -4.97 -11.92 -5.70
C ALA A 148 -6.05 -12.13 -4.64
N VAL A 149 -6.69 -13.28 -4.67
CA VAL A 149 -7.61 -13.71 -3.60
C VAL A 149 -6.82 -14.26 -2.41
N PRO A 150 -7.33 -14.17 -1.17
CA PRO A 150 -6.61 -14.65 0.01
C PRO A 150 -6.17 -16.12 -0.09
N LEU A 151 -6.96 -16.98 -0.75
CA LEU A 151 -6.63 -18.39 -0.95
C LEU A 151 -5.33 -18.59 -1.76
N ALA A 152 -4.98 -17.66 -2.65
CA ALA A 152 -3.78 -17.75 -3.48
C ALA A 152 -2.48 -17.62 -2.66
N ILE A 153 -2.55 -17.08 -1.44
CA ILE A 153 -1.41 -16.99 -0.52
C ILE A 153 -1.04 -18.37 0.02
N ASN A 154 -2.04 -19.20 0.34
CA ASN A 154 -1.84 -20.49 1.01
C ASN A 154 -1.74 -21.66 0.03
N SER A 155 -2.24 -21.50 -1.20
CA SER A 155 -2.21 -22.53 -2.23
C SER A 155 -1.88 -21.89 -3.57
N PRO A 156 -0.61 -21.93 -4.00
CA PRO A 156 -0.18 -21.32 -5.27
C PRO A 156 -0.69 -22.07 -6.51
N VAL A 157 -1.66 -22.98 -6.38
CA VAL A 157 -2.15 -23.81 -7.49
C VAL A 157 -3.68 -23.90 -7.45
N ILE A 158 -4.32 -23.25 -8.41
CA ILE A 158 -5.45 -23.86 -9.10
C ILE A 158 -4.97 -23.97 -10.54
N GLU A 159 -4.81 -25.20 -11.02
CA GLU A 159 -4.61 -25.47 -12.44
C GLU A 159 -5.66 -24.67 -13.20
N THR A 160 -5.23 -23.65 -13.94
CA THR A 160 -6.12 -23.00 -14.89
C THR A 160 -6.59 -24.10 -15.84
N PRO A 161 -7.91 -24.32 -16.01
CA PRO A 161 -8.39 -25.24 -17.02
C PRO A 161 -7.70 -24.91 -18.34
N LYS A 162 -7.04 -25.91 -18.93
CA LYS A 162 -6.20 -25.78 -20.15
C LYS A 162 -6.93 -25.13 -21.33
N GLU A 163 -8.26 -25.02 -21.25
CA GLU A 163 -9.14 -24.38 -22.23
C GLU A 163 -8.98 -22.86 -22.33
N PHE A 164 -8.52 -22.15 -21.29
CA PHE A 164 -8.36 -20.67 -21.32
C PHE A 164 -6.92 -20.19 -21.45
N ALA A 165 -5.96 -21.10 -21.61
CA ALA A 165 -4.53 -20.78 -21.70
C ALA A 165 -4.11 -20.25 -23.08
N ASN A 166 -4.92 -20.48 -24.13
CA ASN A 166 -4.48 -20.39 -25.53
C ASN A 166 -5.16 -19.31 -26.39
N VAL A 167 -5.66 -18.21 -25.80
CA VAL A 167 -6.16 -17.09 -26.61
C VAL A 167 -5.52 -15.77 -26.16
N ASN A 168 -4.49 -15.35 -26.88
CA ASN A 168 -4.01 -13.96 -26.99
C ASN A 168 -3.78 -13.19 -25.67
N ARG A 169 -3.21 -13.80 -24.63
CA ARG A 169 -2.72 -13.01 -23.49
C ARG A 169 -1.39 -12.37 -23.85
N PRO A 170 -1.25 -11.03 -23.77
CA PRO A 170 0.07 -10.40 -23.86
C PRO A 170 0.94 -10.98 -22.73
N LYS A 171 2.05 -11.62 -23.11
CA LYS A 171 2.97 -12.28 -22.19
C LYS A 171 3.74 -11.21 -21.44
N LEU A 172 3.22 -10.77 -20.31
CA LEU A 172 3.92 -9.88 -19.38
C LEU A 172 5.03 -10.68 -18.69
N ASP A 173 6.27 -10.18 -18.75
CA ASP A 173 7.37 -10.76 -17.98
C ASP A 173 7.23 -10.35 -16.50
N THR A 174 6.96 -11.32 -15.63
CA THR A 174 6.78 -11.06 -14.20
C THR A 174 7.11 -12.29 -13.36
N ASN A 175 7.62 -12.04 -12.15
CA ASN A 175 7.83 -13.09 -11.16
C ASN A 175 6.58 -13.41 -10.33
N LEU A 176 5.45 -12.73 -10.57
CA LEU A 176 4.18 -12.99 -9.87
C LEU A 176 3.46 -14.22 -10.43
N VAL A 177 3.01 -15.11 -9.55
CA VAL A 177 2.18 -16.27 -9.88
C VAL A 177 0.78 -16.01 -9.36
N ALA A 178 -0.21 -15.92 -10.27
CA ALA A 178 -1.59 -15.57 -9.94
C ALA A 178 -1.73 -14.28 -9.09
N GLY A 179 -0.85 -13.29 -9.34
CA GLY A 179 -0.83 -12.01 -8.61
C GLY A 179 -0.08 -12.03 -7.28
N VAL A 180 0.49 -13.18 -6.88
CA VAL A 180 1.22 -13.35 -5.61
C VAL A 180 2.72 -13.55 -5.88
N PRO A 181 3.62 -12.95 -5.07
CA PRO A 181 5.05 -13.23 -5.15
C PRO A 181 5.36 -14.72 -4.90
N PRO A 182 6.45 -15.26 -5.46
CA PRO A 182 6.90 -16.62 -5.16
C PRO A 182 7.18 -16.79 -3.65
N PRO A 183 7.01 -18.00 -3.08
CA PRO A 183 7.08 -18.20 -1.62
C PRO A 183 8.35 -17.64 -0.94
N HIS A 184 9.51 -17.78 -1.58
CA HIS A 184 10.78 -17.27 -1.05
C HIS A 184 10.87 -15.74 -0.98
N ILE A 185 10.14 -15.02 -1.85
CA ILE A 185 10.03 -13.56 -1.82
C ILE A 185 8.90 -13.16 -0.87
N LEU A 186 7.77 -13.87 -0.93
CA LEU A 186 6.60 -13.62 -0.09
C LEU A 186 6.94 -13.63 1.41
N ASN A 187 7.79 -14.56 1.86
CA ASN A 187 8.27 -14.63 3.24
C ASN A 187 9.08 -13.40 3.70
N ARG A 188 9.55 -12.58 2.75
CA ARG A 188 10.26 -11.31 3.03
C ARG A 188 9.37 -10.10 2.82
N CYS A 189 8.19 -10.28 2.22
CA CYS A 189 7.18 -9.24 2.10
C CYS A 189 6.39 -9.12 3.40
N GLU A 190 5.91 -7.91 3.70
CA GLU A 190 5.34 -7.61 5.02
C GLU A 190 4.12 -6.70 4.87
N PHE A 191 3.06 -6.97 5.63
CA PHE A 191 2.00 -5.99 5.83
C PHE A 191 2.52 -4.83 6.68
N LEU A 192 2.12 -3.61 6.34
CA LEU A 192 2.53 -2.43 7.11
C LEU A 192 1.76 -2.35 8.42
N GLU A 193 2.47 -2.48 9.53
CA GLU A 193 1.91 -2.28 10.86
C GLU A 193 1.78 -0.78 11.19
N PRO A 194 0.84 -0.41 12.08
CA PRO A 194 0.73 0.95 12.59
C PRO A 194 2.09 1.47 13.07
N LEU A 195 2.49 2.65 12.59
CA LEU A 195 3.76 3.25 12.99
C LEU A 195 3.73 3.57 14.49
N PRO A 196 4.68 3.06 15.30
CA PRO A 196 4.79 3.44 16.69
C PRO A 196 5.04 4.95 16.82
N GLU A 197 4.50 5.59 17.86
CA GLU A 197 4.64 7.04 18.06
C GLU A 197 6.10 7.49 18.14
N ALA A 198 6.95 6.69 18.80
CA ALA A 198 8.40 6.91 18.87
C ALA A 198 9.06 6.99 17.48
N MET A 199 8.54 6.23 16.50
CA MET A 199 9.07 6.18 15.14
C MET A 199 8.54 7.29 14.23
N VAL A 200 7.45 7.97 14.60
CA VAL A 200 6.87 9.05 13.79
C VAL A 200 7.89 10.19 13.63
N SER A 201 8.51 10.63 14.72
CA SER A 201 9.52 11.69 14.72
C SER A 201 10.74 11.33 13.86
N ASP A 202 11.17 10.08 13.90
CA ASP A 202 12.30 9.59 13.11
C ASP A 202 11.98 9.59 11.61
N TYR A 203 10.78 9.13 11.25
CA TYR A 203 10.30 9.20 9.87
C TYR A 203 10.17 10.66 9.40
N GLU A 204 9.63 11.55 10.22
CA GLU A 204 9.55 12.98 9.91
C GLU A 204 10.92 13.60 9.66
N TRP A 205 11.89 13.30 10.52
CA TRP A 205 13.25 13.79 10.38
C TRP A 205 13.90 13.29 9.08
N LEU A 206 13.73 12.01 8.75
CA LEU A 206 14.21 11.43 7.50
C LEU A 206 13.59 12.10 6.27
N ILE A 207 12.27 12.30 6.24
CA ILE A 207 11.59 12.98 5.13
C ILE A 207 12.02 14.44 5.01
N ARG A 208 12.11 15.18 6.11
CA ARG A 208 12.58 16.59 6.09
C ARG A 208 14.01 16.69 5.54
N SER A 209 14.86 15.71 5.85
CA SER A 209 16.23 15.68 5.32
C SER A 209 16.31 15.47 3.80
N MET A 210 15.25 14.96 3.17
CA MET A 210 15.15 14.89 1.70
C MET A 210 14.80 16.24 1.09
N GLN A 211 13.96 17.03 1.75
CA GLN A 211 13.39 18.29 1.23
C GLN A 211 14.41 19.41 1.09
N THR A 212 15.54 19.32 1.78
CA THR A 212 16.63 20.32 1.72
C THR A 212 17.50 20.19 0.46
N SER A 213 17.19 19.25 -0.45
CA SER A 213 18.05 18.90 -1.60
C SER A 213 17.53 19.32 -2.99
N GLY A 214 16.47 20.13 -3.12
CA GLY A 214 16.12 20.75 -4.42
C GLY A 214 14.70 21.32 -4.56
N PRO A 215 14.46 22.23 -5.54
CA PRO A 215 13.31 23.15 -5.54
C PRO A 215 11.95 22.57 -6.01
N GLY A 216 11.82 21.26 -6.19
CA GLY A 216 10.60 20.62 -6.71
C GLY A 216 9.72 19.91 -5.67
N PHE A 217 10.16 19.82 -4.42
CA PHE A 217 9.58 18.93 -3.40
C PHE A 217 8.60 19.59 -2.42
N ILE A 218 8.58 20.92 -2.36
CA ILE A 218 8.15 21.68 -1.18
C ILE A 218 6.62 21.69 -0.95
N GLU A 219 5.77 21.55 -1.97
CA GLU A 219 4.33 21.84 -1.76
C GLU A 219 3.42 20.67 -1.38
N ARG A 220 3.77 19.40 -1.66
CA ARG A 220 2.77 18.31 -1.60
C ARG A 220 2.78 17.46 -0.31
N LEU A 221 3.93 17.32 0.35
CA LEU A 221 4.05 16.50 1.57
C LEU A 221 3.47 17.18 2.82
N GLN A 222 3.54 18.51 2.91
CA GLN A 222 2.96 19.26 4.03
C GLN A 222 1.43 19.06 4.13
N HIS A 223 0.76 18.89 2.99
CA HIS A 223 -0.71 18.79 2.96
C HIS A 223 -1.25 17.43 3.45
N LYS A 224 -0.54 16.33 3.19
CA LYS A 224 -0.94 14.98 3.64
C LYS A 224 -0.72 14.78 5.15
N MET A 225 0.37 15.31 5.71
CA MET A 225 0.65 15.21 7.15
C MET A 225 -0.28 16.09 8.00
N SER A 226 -0.67 17.27 7.49
CA SER A 226 -1.70 18.10 8.14
C SER A 226 -3.02 17.34 8.34
N MET A 227 -3.38 16.47 7.40
CA MET A 227 -4.59 15.65 7.48
C MET A 227 -4.48 14.56 8.56
N VAL A 228 -3.32 13.91 8.67
CA VAL A 228 -3.04 12.90 9.71
C VAL A 228 -3.03 13.52 11.11
N ILE A 229 -2.45 14.71 11.25
CA ILE A 229 -2.45 15.49 12.51
C ILE A 229 -3.88 15.87 12.89
N ARG A 230 -4.71 16.35 11.95
CA ARG A 230 -6.12 16.62 12.21
C ARG A 230 -6.88 15.37 12.66
N VAL A 231 -6.63 14.21 12.05
CA VAL A 231 -7.27 12.95 12.43
C VAL A 231 -6.82 12.48 13.82
N LEU A 232 -5.55 12.64 14.17
CA LEU A 232 -5.02 12.33 15.51
C LEU A 232 -5.57 13.29 16.58
N GLN A 233 -5.62 14.59 16.30
CA GLN A 233 -6.21 15.60 17.19
C GLN A 233 -7.71 15.34 17.41
N LEU A 234 -8.45 14.96 16.37
CA LEU A 234 -9.87 14.58 16.50
C LEU A 234 -10.05 13.30 17.34
N LYS A 235 -9.15 12.33 17.21
CA LYS A 235 -9.16 11.12 18.05
C LYS A 235 -8.83 11.43 19.52
N LEU A 236 -7.90 12.35 19.77
CA LEU A 236 -7.52 12.78 21.11
C LEU A 236 -8.66 13.55 21.79
N HIS A 237 -9.28 14.51 21.10
CA HIS A 237 -10.45 15.22 21.61
C HIS A 237 -11.63 14.29 21.89
N ALA A 238 -11.90 13.30 21.02
CA ALA A 238 -12.96 12.32 21.25
C ALA A 238 -12.69 11.42 22.47
N LYS A 239 -11.43 11.15 22.80
CA LYS A 239 -11.04 10.37 23.99
C LYS A 239 -11.19 11.18 25.28
N ILE A 240 -10.81 12.46 25.26
CA ILE A 240 -10.96 13.38 26.40
C ILE A 240 -12.45 13.65 26.70
N SER A 241 -13.28 13.89 25.67
CA SER A 241 -14.72 14.07 25.87
C SER A 241 -15.45 12.84 26.40
N ARG A 242 -14.94 11.62 26.16
CA ARG A 242 -15.50 10.40 26.78
C ARG A 242 -15.17 10.30 28.26
N ASN A 243 -13.92 10.56 28.63
CA ASN A 243 -13.49 10.48 30.03
C ASN A 243 -14.18 11.51 30.93
N ASN A 244 -14.54 12.68 30.39
CA ASN A 244 -15.27 13.72 31.14
C ASN A 244 -16.79 13.49 31.23
N ALA A 245 -17.34 12.52 30.49
CA ALA A 245 -18.76 12.17 30.53
C ALA A 245 -19.07 11.00 31.49
N GLU A 246 -18.02 10.34 31.99
CA GLU A 246 -18.10 9.20 32.93
C GLU A 246 -17.73 9.60 34.38
N SER A 247 -17.49 10.89 34.64
CA SER A 247 -17.28 11.51 35.96
C SER A 247 -18.45 12.38 36.36
#